data_AF-A0A831KUR2-F1
#
_entry.id   AF-A0A831KUR2-F1
#
_cell.length_a   1.000
_cell.length_b   1.000
_cell.length_c   1.000
_cell.angle_alpha   90.00
_cell.angle_beta   90.00
_cell.angle_gamma   90.00
#
_symmetry.space_group_name_H-M   'P 1'
#
loop_
_entity.id
_entity.type
_entity.pdbx_description
1 polymer ?
#
loop_
_entity_poly.entity_id
_entity_poly.type
_entity_poly.pdbx_seq_one_letter_code
_entity_poly.pdbx_strand_id
1 'polypeptide(L)'
;CGICYEACPEEAISLGLVGAVIRGAVDYAEPVNIDEKKCSYCGVCVVMCPFNALTLTIDGEEALPIVEREGFPEYDMVTAIDQEKCICCTICEDVCPRDAIDRQVPAYEGSEEGGRKRQTALESTTKFTVDDEKCTMCGICGDLCPAIDVKRKPFSAESGKVEGEVVWDEELCDGCMVCVEACPEEAITLERDVTSGKLDGTVSIMDENCCTCRWCAVNCPTEAITVEKIFEGDIEFNAEKCPSGCSTCVEVCPANAIYLPSAKPANELRGVQEPVIAVNKDFCILCGACVNACPGEDIITLKRTGIRIKGKETDLFLKIKDKLCTPRTSMVKEGTADKVELKMVKTE
;
A
#
# COMPACT_ATOMS: atom_id res chain seq x y z
N CYS A 1 -13.27 6.11 -14.12
CA CYS A 1 -12.79 7.48 -13.81
C CYS A 1 -13.19 8.54 -14.84
N GLY A 2 -13.58 8.16 -16.07
CA GLY A 2 -13.99 9.11 -17.12
C GLY A 2 -12.95 9.35 -18.21
N ILE A 3 -11.69 8.97 -18.00
CA ILE A 3 -10.61 9.23 -18.98
C ILE A 3 -10.86 8.54 -20.31
N CYS A 4 -11.33 7.28 -20.33
CA CYS A 4 -11.67 6.56 -21.56
C CYS A 4 -12.77 7.28 -22.37
N TYR A 5 -13.80 7.78 -21.69
CA TYR A 5 -14.86 8.59 -22.27
C TYR A 5 -14.30 9.85 -22.94
N GLU A 6 -13.47 10.59 -22.22
CA GLU A 6 -12.92 11.87 -22.67
C GLU A 6 -11.87 11.72 -23.78
N ALA A 7 -11.11 10.63 -23.73
CA ALA A 7 -10.06 10.32 -24.69
C ALA A 7 -10.59 9.70 -25.99
N CYS A 8 -11.84 9.22 -26.01
CA CYS A 8 -12.41 8.56 -27.18
C CYS A 8 -12.56 9.56 -28.36
N PRO A 9 -11.85 9.36 -29.49
CA PRO A 9 -11.96 10.26 -30.64
C PRO A 9 -13.30 10.15 -31.36
N GLU A 10 -13.95 8.98 -31.31
CA GLU A 10 -15.23 8.69 -31.97
C GLU A 10 -16.45 8.98 -31.09
N GLU A 11 -16.25 9.43 -29.86
CA GLU A 11 -17.33 9.65 -28.88
C GLU A 11 -18.23 8.39 -28.73
N ALA A 12 -17.60 7.22 -28.81
CA ALA A 12 -18.24 5.91 -28.74
C ALA A 12 -18.48 5.47 -27.28
N ILE A 13 -17.80 6.08 -26.31
CA ILE A 13 -17.91 5.72 -24.91
C ILE A 13 -18.92 6.64 -24.23
N SER A 14 -19.70 6.14 -23.29
CA SER A 14 -20.50 6.94 -22.37
C SER A 14 -20.31 6.46 -20.92
N LEU A 15 -20.51 7.37 -19.96
CA LEU A 15 -20.48 7.03 -18.55
C LEU A 15 -21.90 6.76 -18.05
N GLY A 16 -22.05 5.66 -17.31
CA GLY A 16 -23.28 5.34 -16.59
C GLY A 16 -23.30 5.95 -15.19
N LEU A 17 -24.11 5.38 -14.29
CA LEU A 17 -24.22 5.81 -12.90
C LEU A 17 -23.02 5.35 -12.06
N VAL A 18 -21.82 5.88 -12.36
CA VAL A 18 -20.53 5.44 -11.77
C VAL A 18 -20.61 5.27 -10.24
N GLY A 19 -21.12 6.28 -9.53
CA GLY A 19 -21.22 6.24 -8.07
C GLY A 19 -22.26 5.25 -7.55
N ALA A 20 -23.32 4.94 -8.30
CA ALA A 20 -24.32 3.96 -7.88
C ALA A 20 -23.83 2.52 -8.15
N VAL A 21 -23.23 2.29 -9.31
CA VAL A 21 -22.73 0.97 -9.73
C VAL A 21 -21.58 0.50 -8.83
N ILE A 22 -20.58 1.36 -8.60
CA ILE A 22 -19.42 0.98 -7.76
C ILE A 22 -19.82 0.69 -6.32
N ARG A 23 -20.88 1.33 -5.81
CA ARG A 23 -21.42 1.06 -4.48
C ARG A 23 -22.39 -0.13 -4.42
N GLY A 24 -22.63 -0.79 -5.55
CA GLY A 24 -23.61 -1.88 -5.65
C GLY A 24 -25.05 -1.44 -5.40
N ALA A 25 -25.36 -0.14 -5.53
CA ALA A 25 -26.71 0.38 -5.35
C ALA A 25 -27.63 0.05 -6.55
N VAL A 26 -27.03 -0.25 -7.71
CA VAL A 26 -27.70 -0.71 -8.92
C VAL A 26 -26.83 -1.79 -9.58
N ASP A 27 -27.48 -2.81 -10.15
CA ASP A 27 -26.86 -3.96 -10.82
C ASP A 27 -27.26 -4.10 -12.30
N TYR A 28 -28.21 -3.27 -12.76
CA TYR A 28 -28.73 -3.28 -14.12
C TYR A 28 -27.99 -2.33 -15.07
N ALA A 29 -26.98 -1.62 -14.58
CA ALA A 29 -26.24 -0.60 -15.34
C ALA A 29 -24.73 -0.79 -15.18
N GLU A 30 -24.00 -0.50 -16.26
CA GLU A 30 -22.54 -0.49 -16.26
C GLU A 30 -22.00 0.93 -16.01
N PRO A 31 -20.83 1.09 -15.37
CA PRO A 31 -20.25 2.41 -15.11
C PRO A 31 -19.69 3.03 -16.40
N VAL A 32 -19.42 2.22 -17.42
CA VAL A 32 -18.90 2.61 -18.74
C VAL A 32 -19.63 1.78 -19.80
N ASN A 33 -20.15 2.43 -20.84
CA ASN A 33 -20.77 1.77 -21.98
C ASN A 33 -20.03 2.13 -23.28
N ILE A 34 -19.92 1.18 -24.20
CA ILE A 34 -19.23 1.37 -25.49
C ILE A 34 -20.22 1.10 -26.63
N ASP A 35 -20.47 2.11 -27.47
CA ASP A 35 -21.26 1.99 -28.69
C ASP A 35 -20.42 1.36 -29.80
N GLU A 36 -20.63 0.06 -30.02
CA GLU A 36 -19.95 -0.74 -31.04
C GLU A 36 -20.10 -0.16 -32.46
N LYS A 37 -21.17 0.59 -32.75
CA LYS A 37 -21.39 1.18 -34.08
C LYS A 37 -20.54 2.43 -34.32
N LYS A 38 -20.07 3.07 -33.25
CA LYS A 38 -19.17 4.22 -33.30
C LYS A 38 -17.72 3.83 -33.05
N CYS A 39 -17.48 2.76 -32.30
CA CYS A 39 -16.14 2.34 -31.92
C CYS A 39 -15.30 1.95 -33.15
N SER A 40 -14.17 2.63 -33.35
CA SER A 40 -13.20 2.32 -34.41
C SER A 40 -12.14 1.30 -33.99
N TYR A 41 -12.21 0.76 -32.77
CA TYR A 41 -11.22 -0.17 -32.20
C TYR A 41 -9.78 0.39 -32.21
N CYS A 42 -9.61 1.70 -32.08
CA CYS A 42 -8.30 2.36 -32.15
C CYS A 42 -7.37 2.14 -30.93
N GLY A 43 -7.89 1.65 -29.81
CA GLY A 43 -7.10 1.36 -28.60
C GLY A 43 -6.75 2.56 -27.72
N VAL A 44 -7.13 3.80 -28.09
CA VAL A 44 -6.82 5.01 -27.29
C VAL A 44 -7.34 4.93 -25.85
N CYS A 45 -8.53 4.36 -25.65
CA CYS A 45 -9.11 4.19 -24.31
C CYS A 45 -8.33 3.21 -23.43
N VAL A 46 -7.66 2.23 -24.03
CA VAL A 46 -6.79 1.27 -23.35
C VAL A 46 -5.52 1.99 -22.91
N VAL A 47 -4.82 2.66 -23.84
CA VAL A 47 -3.56 3.36 -23.56
C VAL A 47 -3.73 4.48 -22.54
N MET A 48 -4.84 5.22 -22.60
CA MET A 48 -5.12 6.31 -21.66
C MET A 48 -5.72 5.83 -20.33
N CYS A 49 -5.94 4.54 -20.11
CA CYS A 49 -6.49 4.05 -18.85
C CYS A 49 -5.39 3.93 -17.77
N PRO A 50 -5.42 4.74 -16.69
CA PRO A 50 -4.38 4.68 -15.66
C PRO A 50 -4.57 3.53 -14.65
N PHE A 51 -5.47 2.59 -14.97
CA PHE A 51 -5.85 1.47 -14.09
C PHE A 51 -5.86 0.14 -14.83
N ASN A 52 -5.41 0.12 -16.08
CA ASN A 52 -5.42 -1.07 -16.95
C ASN A 52 -6.79 -1.80 -17.02
N ALA A 53 -7.89 -1.04 -16.99
CA ALA A 53 -9.24 -1.58 -16.89
C ALA A 53 -9.88 -2.00 -18.24
N LEU A 54 -9.19 -1.76 -19.36
CA LEU A 54 -9.67 -2.05 -20.71
C LEU A 54 -8.57 -2.75 -21.48
N THR A 55 -8.93 -3.76 -22.27
CA THR A 55 -8.00 -4.50 -23.13
C THR A 55 -8.54 -4.50 -24.56
N LEU A 56 -7.65 -4.39 -25.56
CA LEU A 56 -7.99 -4.57 -26.97
C LEU A 56 -7.34 -5.86 -27.48
N THR A 57 -8.14 -6.74 -28.06
CA THR A 57 -7.68 -7.99 -28.67
C THR A 57 -7.95 -8.03 -30.16
N ILE A 58 -6.99 -8.51 -30.95
CA ILE A 58 -7.13 -8.78 -32.38
C ILE A 58 -6.87 -10.27 -32.59
N ASP A 59 -7.82 -10.98 -33.21
CA ASP A 59 -7.75 -12.43 -33.43
C ASP A 59 -7.52 -13.27 -32.15
N GLY A 60 -7.94 -12.73 -30.99
CA GLY A 60 -7.82 -13.39 -29.68
C GLY A 60 -6.53 -13.08 -28.91
N GLU A 61 -5.61 -12.30 -29.48
CA GLU A 61 -4.37 -11.88 -28.84
C GLU A 61 -4.42 -10.39 -28.47
N GLU A 62 -3.85 -10.00 -27.33
CA GLU A 62 -3.73 -8.59 -26.95
C GLU A 62 -2.82 -7.85 -27.93
N ALA A 63 -3.35 -6.79 -28.55
CA ALA A 63 -2.62 -6.03 -29.55
C ALA A 63 -3.01 -4.55 -29.47
N LEU A 64 -2.00 -3.67 -29.53
CA LEU A 64 -2.19 -2.22 -29.55
C LEU A 64 -1.44 -1.62 -30.75
N PRO A 65 -1.98 -1.77 -31.98
CA PRO A 65 -1.31 -1.31 -33.20
C PRO A 65 -1.00 0.20 -33.20
N ILE A 66 -1.76 1.00 -32.45
CA ILE A 66 -1.54 2.44 -32.33
C ILE A 66 -0.26 2.77 -31.56
N VAL A 67 0.14 1.94 -30.60
CA VAL A 67 1.39 2.06 -29.84
C VAL A 67 2.53 1.43 -30.64
N GLU A 68 2.33 0.23 -31.19
CA GLU A 68 3.32 -0.48 -32.02
C GLU A 68 3.81 0.33 -33.23
N ARG A 69 2.95 1.20 -33.77
CA ARG A 69 3.26 2.08 -34.90
C ARG A 69 3.67 3.50 -34.49
N GLU A 70 3.96 3.71 -33.20
CA GLU A 70 4.30 5.02 -32.63
C GLU A 70 3.26 6.12 -32.95
N GLY A 71 2.00 5.73 -33.12
CA GLY A 71 0.87 6.61 -33.45
C GLY A 71 0.26 7.32 -32.24
N PHE A 72 0.59 6.86 -31.03
CA PHE A 72 0.09 7.42 -29.78
C PHE A 72 1.10 7.17 -28.65
N PRO A 73 1.32 8.15 -27.74
CA PRO A 73 2.25 7.99 -26.63
C PRO A 73 1.66 7.15 -25.50
N GLU A 74 2.51 6.68 -24.60
CA GLU A 74 2.13 5.95 -23.38
C GLU A 74 2.38 6.81 -22.14
N TYR A 75 1.78 6.46 -21.00
CA TYR A 75 2.13 7.10 -19.74
C TYR A 75 3.61 6.86 -19.38
N ASP A 76 4.26 7.91 -18.87
CA ASP A 76 5.56 7.82 -18.22
C ASP A 76 5.35 7.55 -16.72
N MET A 77 5.13 6.28 -16.38
CA MET A 77 4.96 5.84 -14.99
C MET A 77 6.33 5.65 -14.34
N VAL A 78 6.82 6.68 -13.66
CA VAL A 78 8.09 6.60 -12.93
C VAL A 78 7.85 5.99 -11.56
N THR A 79 8.13 4.70 -11.43
CA THR A 79 8.12 3.95 -10.17
C THR A 79 9.47 3.23 -10.01
N ALA A 80 10.07 3.31 -8.82
CA ALA A 80 11.33 2.64 -8.54
C ALA A 80 11.50 2.34 -7.05
N ILE A 81 12.14 1.22 -6.72
CA ILE A 81 12.55 0.87 -5.37
C ILE A 81 14.07 0.63 -5.34
N ASP A 82 14.77 1.44 -4.57
CA ASP A 82 16.18 1.27 -4.23
C ASP A 82 16.33 0.07 -3.27
N GLN A 83 16.79 -1.06 -3.80
CA GLN A 83 16.92 -2.31 -3.04
C GLN A 83 18.02 -2.23 -1.96
N GLU A 84 18.99 -1.32 -2.08
CA GLU A 84 20.03 -1.15 -1.06
C GLU A 84 19.50 -0.41 0.17
N LYS A 85 18.55 0.51 -0.03
CA LYS A 85 17.85 1.22 1.05
C LYS A 85 16.64 0.48 1.59
N CYS A 86 16.06 -0.42 0.80
CA CYS A 86 14.89 -1.19 1.20
C CYS A 86 15.26 -2.13 2.36
N ILE A 87 14.53 -2.01 3.47
CA ILE A 87 14.69 -2.90 4.64
C ILE A 87 13.68 -4.05 4.66
N CYS A 88 12.98 -4.28 3.54
CA CYS A 88 12.01 -5.37 3.38
C CYS A 88 10.89 -5.38 4.45
N CYS A 89 10.49 -4.22 4.96
CA CYS A 89 9.32 -4.08 5.85
C CYS A 89 7.99 -4.29 5.08
N THR A 90 6.86 -4.22 5.78
CA THR A 90 5.52 -4.43 5.18
C THR A 90 4.78 -3.14 4.81
N ILE A 91 5.27 -1.98 5.25
CA ILE A 91 4.50 -0.71 5.18
C ILE A 91 3.99 -0.43 3.76
N CYS A 92 4.85 -0.54 2.74
CA CYS A 92 4.45 -0.21 1.37
C CYS A 92 3.34 -1.12 0.82
N GLU A 93 3.34 -2.39 1.20
CA GLU A 93 2.29 -3.37 0.89
C GLU A 93 1.00 -2.99 1.62
N ASP A 94 1.09 -2.77 2.93
CA ASP A 94 -0.05 -2.44 3.80
C ASP A 94 -0.78 -1.14 3.38
N VAL A 95 -0.04 -0.13 2.90
CA VAL A 95 -0.64 1.16 2.51
C VAL A 95 -1.05 1.21 1.05
N CYS A 96 -0.76 0.19 0.24
CA CYS A 96 -1.05 0.23 -1.20
C CYS A 96 -2.55 0.02 -1.45
N PRO A 97 -3.30 1.01 -1.97
CA PRO A 97 -4.74 0.87 -2.19
C PRO A 97 -5.11 0.02 -3.42
N ARG A 98 -4.11 -0.56 -4.08
CA ARG A 98 -4.22 -1.19 -5.40
C ARG A 98 -3.54 -2.55 -5.48
N ASP A 99 -3.04 -3.07 -4.36
CA ASP A 99 -2.30 -4.34 -4.31
C ASP A 99 -1.20 -4.40 -5.39
N ALA A 100 -0.50 -3.27 -5.56
CA ALA A 100 0.52 -3.08 -6.60
C ALA A 100 1.94 -3.36 -6.11
N ILE A 101 2.11 -3.81 -4.87
CA ILE A 101 3.41 -4.16 -4.31
C ILE A 101 3.54 -5.68 -4.34
N ASP A 102 4.59 -6.18 -5.00
CA ASP A 102 4.98 -7.59 -4.92
C ASP A 102 6.14 -7.72 -3.93
N ARG A 103 5.84 -8.28 -2.75
CA ARG A 103 6.78 -8.41 -1.63
C ARG A 103 7.22 -9.87 -1.50
N GLN A 104 8.30 -10.22 -2.18
CA GLN A 104 8.94 -11.53 -2.11
C GLN A 104 9.94 -11.59 -0.93
N VAL A 105 9.41 -11.50 0.29
CA VAL A 105 10.21 -11.51 1.52
C VAL A 105 9.65 -12.59 2.45
N PRO A 106 10.46 -13.58 2.87
CA PRO A 106 9.98 -14.69 3.69
C PRO A 106 9.41 -14.22 5.04
N ALA A 107 8.41 -14.93 5.53
CA ALA A 107 7.87 -14.70 6.87
C ALA A 107 8.83 -15.24 7.96
N TYR A 108 8.82 -14.62 9.15
CA TYR A 108 9.49 -15.17 10.33
C TYR A 108 8.75 -16.39 10.93
N GLU A 109 7.49 -16.60 10.60
CA GLU A 109 6.75 -17.80 11.02
C GLU A 109 5.80 -18.18 9.87
N GLY A 110 5.75 -19.47 9.52
CA GLY A 110 4.92 -19.95 8.42
C GLY A 110 5.41 -21.31 7.89
N SER A 111 4.58 -21.99 7.11
CA SER A 111 4.93 -23.24 6.42
C SER A 111 5.61 -23.01 5.06
N GLU A 112 5.92 -21.76 4.73
CA GLU A 112 6.47 -21.36 3.44
C GLU A 112 7.97 -21.63 3.33
N GLU A 113 8.39 -21.98 2.12
CA GLU A 113 9.77 -22.27 1.78
C GLU A 113 10.63 -21.00 1.93
N GLY A 114 11.56 -20.99 2.89
CA GLY A 114 12.41 -19.83 3.21
C GLY A 114 12.02 -19.07 4.47
N GLY A 115 10.89 -19.41 5.11
CA GLY A 115 10.48 -18.79 6.37
C GLY A 115 11.46 -19.09 7.52
N ARG A 116 11.87 -18.06 8.27
CA ARG A 116 12.86 -18.19 9.36
C ARG A 116 12.17 -18.27 10.70
N LYS A 117 12.09 -19.45 11.33
CA LYS A 117 11.50 -19.63 12.68
C LYS A 117 11.86 -18.47 13.60
N ARG A 118 10.92 -17.97 14.39
CA ARG A 118 11.15 -16.91 15.39
C ARG A 118 12.38 -17.13 16.27
N GLN A 119 12.66 -18.37 16.68
CA GLN A 119 13.85 -18.74 17.46
C GLN A 119 15.18 -18.55 16.69
N THR A 120 15.13 -18.61 15.36
CA THR A 120 16.27 -18.45 14.45
C THR A 120 16.30 -17.08 13.75
N ALA A 121 15.37 -16.17 14.07
CA ALA A 121 15.35 -14.81 13.53
C ALA A 121 16.60 -14.01 13.95
N LEU A 122 17.25 -14.44 15.02
CA LEU A 122 18.52 -13.96 15.52
C LEU A 122 19.42 -15.18 15.67
N GLU A 123 20.61 -15.14 15.09
CA GLU A 123 21.66 -16.08 15.48
C GLU A 123 22.24 -15.56 16.79
N SER A 124 22.08 -16.31 17.88
CA SER A 124 22.74 -15.97 19.13
C SER A 124 23.60 -17.10 19.63
N THR A 125 24.88 -16.81 19.84
CA THR A 125 25.78 -17.69 20.57
C THR A 125 25.65 -17.34 22.04
N THR A 126 25.46 -18.35 22.88
CA THR A 126 25.43 -18.18 24.33
C THR A 126 26.65 -18.84 24.94
N LYS A 127 27.25 -18.19 25.93
CA LYS A 127 28.39 -18.75 26.65
C LYS A 127 28.07 -18.72 28.14
N PHE A 128 27.87 -19.92 28.69
CA PHE A 128 27.58 -20.13 30.09
C PHE A 128 28.84 -20.58 30.83
N THR A 129 29.08 -20.03 32.02
CA THR A 129 30.22 -20.41 32.86
C THR A 129 29.80 -20.39 34.32
N VAL A 130 30.27 -21.38 35.08
CA VAL A 130 30.05 -21.47 36.53
C VAL A 130 31.40 -21.33 37.24
N ASP A 131 31.44 -20.49 38.26
CA ASP A 131 32.56 -20.38 39.19
C ASP A 131 32.44 -21.47 40.26
N ASP A 132 33.25 -22.51 40.14
CA ASP A 132 33.25 -23.66 41.04
C ASP A 132 33.67 -23.31 42.48
N GLU A 133 34.36 -22.19 42.71
CA GLU A 133 34.74 -21.76 44.06
C GLU A 133 33.56 -21.11 44.80
N LYS A 134 32.65 -20.47 44.05
CA LYS A 134 31.44 -19.84 44.61
C LYS A 134 30.23 -20.76 44.59
N CYS A 135 30.18 -21.74 43.68
CA CYS A 135 29.03 -22.61 43.52
C CYS A 135 28.82 -23.53 44.74
N THR A 136 27.72 -23.33 45.47
CA THR A 136 27.34 -24.17 46.62
C THR A 136 26.56 -25.43 46.24
N MET A 137 26.38 -25.70 44.94
CA MET A 137 25.58 -26.83 44.43
C MET A 137 24.14 -26.85 44.97
N CYS A 138 23.54 -25.67 45.21
CA CYS A 138 22.21 -25.51 45.82
C CYS A 138 21.04 -26.00 44.94
N GLY A 139 21.21 -26.03 43.62
CA GLY A 139 20.25 -26.58 42.66
C GLY A 139 19.23 -25.59 42.09
N ILE A 140 19.16 -24.35 42.61
CA ILE A 140 18.16 -23.34 42.20
C ILE A 140 18.16 -23.11 40.68
N CYS A 141 19.34 -23.04 40.06
CA CYS A 141 19.45 -22.85 38.61
C CYS A 141 18.89 -24.01 37.78
N GLY A 142 19.03 -25.26 38.24
CA GLY A 142 18.48 -26.43 37.57
C GLY A 142 16.97 -26.58 37.75
N ASP A 143 16.42 -26.15 38.89
CA ASP A 143 14.98 -26.11 39.10
C ASP A 143 14.29 -25.05 38.23
N LEU A 144 15.00 -23.97 37.91
CA LEU A 144 14.47 -22.84 37.12
C LEU A 144 14.64 -22.99 35.61
N CYS A 145 15.65 -23.76 35.15
CA CYS A 145 16.06 -23.74 33.76
C CYS A 145 16.17 -25.16 33.19
N PRO A 146 15.41 -25.49 32.11
CA PRO A 146 15.51 -26.81 31.47
C PRO A 146 16.87 -27.06 30.81
N ALA A 147 17.66 -26.01 30.59
CA ALA A 147 19.01 -26.09 30.04
C ALA A 147 20.09 -26.39 31.10
N ILE A 148 19.74 -26.51 32.39
CA ILE A 148 20.72 -26.71 33.47
C ILE A 148 20.35 -27.96 34.27
N ASP A 149 21.30 -28.88 34.39
CA ASP A 149 21.21 -30.07 35.24
C ASP A 149 22.31 -30.03 36.32
N VAL A 150 21.92 -30.04 37.60
CA VAL A 150 22.86 -29.99 38.72
C VAL A 150 23.06 -31.40 39.28
N LYS A 151 24.16 -32.03 38.87
CA LYS A 151 24.50 -33.41 39.23
C LYS A 151 25.33 -33.45 40.51
N ARG A 152 24.71 -33.84 41.62
CA ARG A 152 25.40 -34.04 42.89
C ARG A 152 26.01 -35.45 42.97
N LYS A 153 27.25 -35.54 43.45
CA LYS A 153 27.86 -36.83 43.84
C LYS A 153 27.10 -37.43 45.03
N PRO A 154 27.16 -38.77 45.23
CA PRO A 154 26.59 -39.41 46.40
C PRO A 154 27.16 -38.82 47.69
N PHE A 155 26.27 -38.52 48.64
CA PHE A 155 26.68 -38.04 49.94
C PHE A 155 27.48 -39.12 50.67
N SER A 156 28.65 -38.75 51.20
CA SER A 156 29.49 -39.64 51.98
C SER A 156 29.82 -39.00 53.32
N ALA A 157 29.81 -39.81 54.38
CA ALA A 157 30.27 -39.36 55.69
C ALA A 157 31.79 -39.06 55.70
N GLU A 158 32.53 -39.61 54.73
CA GLU A 158 33.97 -39.38 54.58
C GLU A 158 34.27 -37.97 54.04
N SER A 159 33.55 -37.51 53.02
CA SER A 159 33.74 -36.17 52.45
C SER A 159 33.06 -35.08 53.29
N GLY A 160 31.87 -35.37 53.83
CA GLY A 160 31.06 -34.38 54.58
C GLY A 160 30.65 -33.15 53.76
N LYS A 161 30.88 -33.15 52.45
CA LYS A 161 30.68 -32.03 51.52
C LYS A 161 29.65 -32.39 50.45
N VAL A 162 28.92 -31.38 50.00
CA VAL A 162 28.09 -31.48 48.79
C VAL A 162 29.00 -31.15 47.61
N GLU A 163 29.34 -32.17 46.84
CA GLU A 163 30.13 -32.03 45.62
C GLU A 163 29.28 -32.40 44.42
N GLY A 164 29.56 -31.80 43.27
CA GLY A 164 28.80 -32.05 42.06
C GLY A 164 29.37 -31.30 40.87
N GLU A 165 28.62 -31.31 39.79
CA GLU A 165 28.86 -30.53 38.59
C GLU A 165 27.55 -29.89 38.12
N VAL A 166 27.67 -28.71 37.50
CA VAL A 166 26.55 -28.07 36.80
C VAL A 166 26.75 -28.34 35.31
N VAL A 167 25.82 -29.07 34.71
CA VAL A 167 25.81 -29.38 33.28
C VAL A 167 24.86 -28.43 32.60
N TRP A 168 25.32 -27.81 31.50
CA TRP A 168 24.53 -26.87 30.72
C TRP A 168 24.37 -27.36 29.28
N ASP A 169 23.15 -27.25 28.77
CA ASP A 169 22.77 -27.58 27.39
C ASP A 169 22.53 -26.28 26.60
N GLU A 170 23.45 -25.97 25.69
CA GLU A 170 23.37 -24.78 24.84
C GLU A 170 22.11 -24.76 23.97
N GLU A 171 21.62 -25.92 23.51
CA GLU A 171 20.47 -26.00 22.59
C GLU A 171 19.15 -25.61 23.27
N LEU A 172 19.09 -25.75 24.60
CA LEU A 172 17.91 -25.43 25.40
C LEU A 172 17.99 -24.03 26.04
N CYS A 173 19.12 -23.33 25.88
CA CYS A 173 19.36 -22.06 26.56
C CYS A 173 18.90 -20.86 25.73
N ASP A 174 17.81 -20.21 26.13
CA ASP A 174 17.31 -19.00 25.47
C ASP A 174 18.12 -17.72 25.78
N GLY A 175 19.19 -17.82 26.59
CA GLY A 175 19.99 -16.66 26.98
C GLY A 175 19.25 -15.63 27.84
N CYS A 176 18.23 -16.05 28.60
CA CYS A 176 17.32 -15.16 29.35
C CYS A 176 17.89 -14.60 30.67
N MET A 177 19.06 -15.10 31.12
CA MET A 177 19.79 -14.69 32.33
C MET A 177 19.09 -14.92 33.68
N VAL A 178 17.96 -15.63 33.72
CA VAL A 178 17.23 -15.92 34.97
C VAL A 178 18.10 -16.70 35.97
N CYS A 179 18.91 -17.64 35.51
CA CYS A 179 19.81 -18.42 36.38
C CYS A 179 20.95 -17.58 36.99
N VAL A 180 21.40 -16.53 36.30
CA VAL A 180 22.42 -15.59 36.79
C VAL A 180 21.87 -14.79 37.96
N GLU A 181 20.71 -14.14 37.76
CA GLU A 181 20.05 -13.31 38.78
C GLU A 181 19.55 -14.14 39.98
N ALA A 182 19.14 -15.40 39.76
CA ALA A 182 18.66 -16.26 40.82
C ALA A 182 19.78 -16.91 41.65
N CYS A 183 21.05 -16.83 41.22
CA CYS A 183 22.16 -17.47 41.91
C CYS A 183 22.54 -16.66 43.16
N PRO A 184 22.35 -17.19 44.39
CA PRO A 184 22.61 -16.43 45.62
C PRO A 184 24.08 -16.06 45.84
N GLU A 185 25.00 -16.81 45.22
CA GLU A 185 26.45 -16.63 45.34
C GLU A 185 27.06 -15.96 44.10
N GLU A 186 26.22 -15.52 43.15
CA GLU A 186 26.68 -14.89 41.90
C GLU A 186 27.73 -15.75 41.16
N ALA A 187 27.54 -17.07 41.19
CA ALA A 187 28.49 -18.05 40.67
C ALA A 187 28.31 -18.32 39.17
N ILE A 188 27.31 -17.73 38.51
CA ILE A 188 26.95 -18.04 37.12
C ILE A 188 27.16 -16.78 36.26
N THR A 189 27.87 -16.94 35.14
CA THR A 189 28.01 -15.93 34.09
C THR A 189 27.37 -16.44 32.81
N LEU A 190 26.57 -15.60 32.15
CA LEU A 190 25.97 -15.89 30.85
C LEU A 190 26.25 -14.72 29.90
N GLU A 191 27.04 -14.95 28.87
CA GLU A 191 27.29 -13.99 27.79
C GLU A 191 26.40 -14.36 26.59
N ARG A 192 25.83 -13.36 25.91
CA ARG A 192 25.00 -13.55 24.72
C ARG A 192 25.47 -12.61 23.63
N ASP A 193 26.00 -13.17 22.56
CA ASP A 193 26.32 -12.45 21.33
C ASP A 193 25.18 -12.64 20.34
N VAL A 194 24.62 -11.55 19.83
CA VAL A 194 23.47 -11.58 18.91
C VAL A 194 23.90 -11.02 17.55
N THR A 195 23.78 -11.83 16.52
CA THR A 195 23.89 -11.40 15.12
C THR A 195 22.49 -11.36 14.51
N SER A 196 22.06 -10.18 14.06
CA SER A 196 20.76 -10.04 13.42
C SER A 196 20.84 -10.43 11.95
N GLY A 197 20.07 -11.44 11.56
CA GLY A 197 19.82 -11.73 10.16
C GLY A 197 18.65 -10.88 9.67
N LYS A 198 18.93 -9.80 8.95
CA LYS A 198 17.88 -9.12 8.16
C LYS A 198 17.22 -10.18 7.26
N LEU A 199 15.92 -10.06 7.03
CA LEU A 199 15.25 -10.89 6.03
C LEU A 199 15.77 -10.48 4.66
N ASP A 200 16.30 -11.44 3.93
CA ASP A 200 16.64 -11.29 2.54
C ASP A 200 15.37 -11.44 1.71
N GLY A 201 15.22 -10.63 0.68
CA GLY A 201 14.05 -10.66 -0.18
C GLY A 201 14.08 -9.51 -1.19
N THR A 202 13.07 -9.47 -2.04
CA THR A 202 12.92 -8.40 -3.04
C THR A 202 11.54 -7.80 -2.93
N VAL A 203 11.46 -6.48 -3.07
CA VAL A 203 10.19 -5.76 -3.13
C VAL A 203 10.14 -5.03 -4.47
N SER A 204 9.08 -5.26 -5.24
CA SER A 204 8.88 -4.63 -6.54
C SER A 204 7.48 -4.00 -6.64
N ILE A 205 7.28 -3.16 -7.66
CA ILE A 205 6.00 -2.51 -7.95
C ILE A 205 5.49 -3.10 -9.27
N MET A 206 4.27 -3.62 -9.26
CA MET A 206 3.56 -4.08 -10.46
C MET A 206 2.95 -2.87 -11.16
N ASP A 207 3.52 -2.50 -12.31
CA ASP A 207 3.12 -1.31 -13.06
C ASP A 207 1.67 -1.37 -13.54
N GLU A 208 1.16 -2.56 -13.86
CA GLU A 208 -0.22 -2.80 -14.31
C GLU A 208 -1.28 -2.47 -13.24
N ASN A 209 -0.92 -2.61 -11.96
CA ASN A 209 -1.81 -2.35 -10.83
C ASN A 209 -1.58 -0.95 -10.24
N CYS A 210 -0.36 -0.43 -10.35
CA CYS A 210 0.05 0.84 -9.79
C CYS A 210 -0.66 2.01 -10.45
N CYS A 211 -1.28 2.87 -9.63
CA CYS A 211 -1.92 4.09 -10.13
C CYS A 211 -1.10 5.36 -9.87
N THR A 212 0.15 5.25 -9.39
CA THR A 212 1.06 6.36 -9.03
C THR A 212 0.59 7.24 -7.85
N CYS A 213 -0.20 6.70 -6.92
CA CYS A 213 -0.73 7.43 -5.77
C CYS A 213 0.30 7.84 -4.71
N ARG A 214 1.54 7.34 -4.75
CA ARG A 214 2.64 7.68 -3.82
C ARG A 214 2.47 7.27 -2.34
N TRP A 215 1.44 6.51 -1.96
CA TRP A 215 1.30 5.99 -0.59
C TRP A 215 2.58 5.27 -0.12
N CYS A 216 3.12 4.38 -0.94
CA CYS A 216 4.37 3.67 -0.65
C CYS A 216 5.58 4.62 -0.55
N ALA A 217 5.70 5.60 -1.44
CA ALA A 217 6.80 6.57 -1.43
C ALA A 217 6.80 7.47 -0.19
N VAL A 218 5.62 7.96 0.23
CA VAL A 218 5.48 8.86 1.39
C VAL A 218 5.69 8.12 2.71
N ASN A 219 5.27 6.86 2.80
CA ASN A 219 5.34 6.09 4.05
C ASN A 219 6.59 5.20 4.15
N CYS A 220 7.49 5.21 3.15
CA CYS A 220 8.72 4.45 3.21
C CYS A 220 9.67 5.03 4.28
N PRO A 221 10.00 4.30 5.36
CA PRO A 221 10.81 4.83 6.45
C PRO A 221 12.28 5.06 6.06
N THR A 222 12.73 4.48 4.95
CA THR A 222 14.09 4.61 4.43
C THR A 222 14.18 5.39 3.13
N GLU A 223 13.06 5.99 2.70
CA GLU A 223 12.98 6.76 1.44
C GLU A 223 13.49 5.98 0.22
N ALA A 224 13.30 4.65 0.23
CA ALA A 224 13.75 3.76 -0.84
C ALA A 224 12.87 3.83 -2.10
N ILE A 225 11.65 4.37 -1.99
CA ILE A 225 10.64 4.30 -3.05
C ILE A 225 10.46 5.66 -3.71
N THR A 226 10.59 5.70 -5.04
CA THR A 226 10.29 6.86 -5.88
C THR A 226 9.01 6.58 -6.67
N VAL A 227 8.05 7.51 -6.61
CA VAL A 227 6.83 7.47 -7.43
C VAL A 227 6.51 8.89 -7.90
N GLU A 228 6.37 9.05 -9.21
CA GLU A 228 5.91 10.29 -9.82
C GLU A 228 4.52 10.12 -10.45
N LYS A 229 3.65 11.12 -10.27
CA LYS A 229 2.26 11.05 -10.71
C LYS A 229 2.14 11.28 -12.21
N ILE A 230 1.28 10.48 -12.86
CA ILE A 230 0.96 10.63 -14.29
C ILE A 230 0.26 11.96 -14.64
N PHE A 231 -0.44 12.57 -13.68
CA PHE A 231 -1.18 13.82 -13.89
C PHE A 231 -0.68 14.90 -12.96
N GLU A 232 -0.56 16.11 -13.50
CA GLU A 232 -0.30 17.34 -12.76
C GLU A 232 -1.55 18.21 -12.76
N GLY A 233 -1.73 18.99 -11.70
CA GLY A 233 -2.86 19.91 -11.56
C GLY A 233 -3.37 19.99 -10.14
N ASP A 234 -4.65 20.29 -9.99
CA ASP A 234 -5.27 20.47 -8.69
C ASP A 234 -6.71 19.95 -8.64
N ILE A 235 -7.17 19.67 -7.42
CA ILE A 235 -8.54 19.27 -7.11
C ILE A 235 -9.01 19.99 -5.84
N GLU A 236 -10.25 20.49 -5.88
CA GLU A 236 -10.86 21.24 -4.79
C GLU A 236 -12.22 20.66 -4.42
N PHE A 237 -12.54 20.67 -3.13
CA PHE A 237 -13.79 20.16 -2.58
C PHE A 237 -14.52 21.29 -1.86
N ASN A 238 -15.72 21.61 -2.31
CA ASN A 238 -16.63 22.54 -1.65
C ASN A 238 -17.42 21.80 -0.57
N ALA A 239 -16.90 21.84 0.66
CA ALA A 239 -17.49 21.16 1.80
C ALA A 239 -18.89 21.70 2.17
N GLU A 240 -19.21 22.96 1.87
CA GLU A 240 -20.51 23.55 2.18
C GLU A 240 -21.65 22.97 1.32
N LYS A 241 -21.32 22.56 0.08
CA LYS A 241 -22.27 21.93 -0.84
C LYS A 241 -22.34 20.41 -0.66
N CYS A 242 -21.42 19.82 0.09
CA CYS A 242 -21.34 18.38 0.27
C CYS A 242 -22.41 17.90 1.26
N PRO A 243 -23.36 17.04 0.86
CA PRO A 243 -24.29 16.46 1.80
C PRO A 243 -23.54 15.52 2.75
N SER A 244 -23.73 15.70 4.06
CA SER A 244 -23.10 14.86 5.07
C SER A 244 -23.51 13.39 4.90
N GLY A 245 -22.52 12.48 4.98
CA GLY A 245 -22.77 11.04 5.10
C GLY A 245 -22.99 10.26 3.80
N CYS A 246 -22.75 10.84 2.61
CA CYS A 246 -22.93 10.09 1.35
C CYS A 246 -21.77 9.14 1.00
N SER A 247 -20.54 9.49 1.42
CA SER A 247 -19.26 8.78 1.21
C SER A 247 -18.91 8.33 -0.22
N THR A 248 -19.72 8.62 -1.25
CA THR A 248 -19.52 8.08 -2.61
C THR A 248 -18.12 8.33 -3.16
N CYS A 249 -17.63 9.56 -3.04
CA CYS A 249 -16.31 9.95 -3.56
C CYS A 249 -15.15 9.32 -2.79
N VAL A 250 -15.33 8.95 -1.51
CA VAL A 250 -14.36 8.19 -0.71
C VAL A 250 -14.30 6.76 -1.26
N GLU A 251 -15.46 6.11 -1.38
CA GLU A 251 -15.57 4.72 -1.82
C GLU A 251 -15.09 4.49 -3.26
N VAL A 252 -15.33 5.45 -4.16
CA VAL A 252 -14.89 5.33 -5.56
C VAL A 252 -13.43 5.77 -5.77
N CYS A 253 -12.70 6.21 -4.74
CA CYS A 253 -11.34 6.73 -4.90
C CYS A 253 -10.32 5.57 -5.01
N PRO A 254 -9.75 5.28 -6.19
CA PRO A 254 -8.81 4.17 -6.36
C PRO A 254 -7.46 4.43 -5.69
N ALA A 255 -7.18 5.69 -5.33
CA ALA A 255 -5.95 6.09 -4.65
C ALA A 255 -6.14 6.24 -3.12
N ASN A 256 -7.33 5.93 -2.59
CA ASN A 256 -7.70 6.15 -1.18
C ASN A 256 -7.30 7.55 -0.64
N ALA A 257 -7.44 8.58 -1.48
CA ALA A 257 -6.94 9.92 -1.19
C ALA A 257 -7.98 10.84 -0.55
N ILE A 258 -9.25 10.43 -0.51
CA ILE A 258 -10.39 11.24 -0.04
C ILE A 258 -10.85 10.65 1.29
N TYR A 259 -11.13 11.50 2.28
CA TYR A 259 -11.55 11.09 3.61
C TYR A 259 -12.61 12.02 4.18
N LEU A 260 -13.36 11.52 5.16
CA LEU A 260 -14.31 12.29 5.95
C LEU A 260 -13.60 12.69 7.26
N PRO A 261 -13.35 13.99 7.51
CA PRO A 261 -12.71 14.44 8.73
C PRO A 261 -13.46 13.99 9.99
N SER A 262 -12.70 13.62 11.03
CA SER A 262 -13.28 13.26 12.33
C SER A 262 -13.87 14.50 13.01
N ALA A 263 -15.01 14.31 13.69
CA ALA A 263 -15.64 15.37 14.45
C ALA A 263 -14.72 15.86 15.59
N LYS A 264 -14.54 17.17 15.71
CA LYS A 264 -13.81 17.77 16.82
C LYS A 264 -14.66 17.76 18.10
N PRO A 265 -14.02 17.78 19.27
CA PRO A 265 -14.73 17.84 20.54
C PRO A 265 -15.62 19.09 20.67
N ALA A 266 -16.74 18.98 21.38
CA ALA A 266 -17.79 20.01 21.40
C ALA A 266 -17.36 21.39 21.93
N ASN A 267 -16.29 21.44 22.72
CA ASN A 267 -15.68 22.69 23.21
C ASN A 267 -14.98 23.50 22.11
N GLU A 268 -14.65 22.88 20.96
CA GLU A 268 -14.01 23.51 19.80
C GLU A 268 -15.00 23.89 18.68
N LEU A 269 -16.28 23.52 18.81
CA LEU A 269 -17.31 23.70 17.79
C LEU A 269 -17.96 25.09 17.75
N ARG A 270 -17.52 26.06 18.58
CA ARG A 270 -18.15 27.39 18.58
C ARG A 270 -17.81 28.17 17.30
N GLY A 271 -18.75 28.14 16.35
CA GLY A 271 -18.72 28.97 15.15
C GLY A 271 -17.86 28.43 14.01
N VAL A 272 -17.44 27.16 14.06
CA VAL A 272 -16.67 26.50 12.99
C VAL A 272 -17.54 25.42 12.37
N GLN A 273 -17.84 25.54 11.07
CA GLN A 273 -18.42 24.45 10.29
C GLN A 273 -17.29 23.51 9.89
N GLU A 274 -17.35 22.26 10.35
CA GLU A 274 -16.30 21.29 10.03
C GLU A 274 -16.36 20.91 8.54
N PRO A 275 -15.20 20.75 7.89
CA PRO A 275 -15.18 20.15 6.58
C PRO A 275 -15.75 18.74 6.68
N VAL A 276 -16.89 18.51 6.05
CA VAL A 276 -17.53 17.17 6.01
C VAL A 276 -16.82 16.23 5.03
N ILE A 277 -15.86 16.75 4.27
CA ILE A 277 -15.08 16.03 3.27
C ILE A 277 -13.74 16.73 3.02
N ALA A 278 -12.68 15.94 2.79
CA ALA A 278 -11.37 16.43 2.43
C ALA A 278 -10.63 15.47 1.49
N VAL A 279 -9.59 15.96 0.83
CA VAL A 279 -8.71 15.19 -0.04
C VAL A 279 -7.26 15.46 0.34
N ASN A 280 -6.47 14.40 0.45
CA ASN A 280 -5.02 14.51 0.53
C ASN A 280 -4.46 14.62 -0.90
N LYS A 281 -4.01 15.83 -1.25
CA LYS A 281 -3.47 16.13 -2.58
C LYS A 281 -2.17 15.39 -2.88
N ASP A 282 -1.42 14.93 -1.87
CA ASP A 282 -0.22 14.13 -2.06
C ASP A 282 -0.53 12.73 -2.58
N PHE A 283 -1.70 12.18 -2.25
CA PHE A 283 -2.14 10.87 -2.73
C PHE A 283 -3.08 10.91 -3.94
N CYS A 284 -3.75 12.05 -4.17
CA CYS A 284 -4.65 12.19 -5.31
C CYS A 284 -3.88 12.15 -6.64
N ILE A 285 -4.31 11.27 -7.55
CA ILE A 285 -3.73 11.14 -8.89
C ILE A 285 -4.51 11.91 -9.95
N LEU A 286 -5.51 12.73 -9.55
CA LEU A 286 -6.31 13.55 -10.47
C LEU A 286 -7.06 12.73 -11.56
N CYS A 287 -7.43 11.48 -11.30
CA CYS A 287 -8.12 10.63 -12.30
C CYS A 287 -9.57 11.05 -12.59
N GLY A 288 -10.22 11.78 -11.68
CA GLY A 288 -11.59 12.27 -11.84
C GLY A 288 -12.71 11.27 -11.53
N ALA A 289 -12.39 10.10 -10.94
CA ALA A 289 -13.42 9.16 -10.50
C ALA A 289 -14.43 9.78 -9.52
N CYS A 290 -13.95 10.54 -8.55
CA CYS A 290 -14.80 11.24 -7.58
C CYS A 290 -15.72 12.29 -8.22
N VAL A 291 -15.22 13.05 -9.22
CA VAL A 291 -16.02 14.03 -9.97
C VAL A 291 -17.18 13.35 -10.68
N ASN A 292 -16.92 12.22 -11.33
CA ASN A 292 -17.92 11.45 -12.09
C ASN A 292 -18.89 10.67 -11.20
N ALA A 293 -18.51 10.38 -9.96
CA ALA A 293 -19.34 9.64 -9.02
C ALA A 293 -20.19 10.54 -8.11
N CYS A 294 -19.80 11.80 -7.94
CA CYS A 294 -20.47 12.72 -7.03
C CYS A 294 -21.84 13.16 -7.59
N PRO A 295 -22.95 12.91 -6.87
CA PRO A 295 -24.29 13.27 -7.35
C PRO A 295 -24.61 14.76 -7.16
N GLY A 296 -23.85 15.49 -6.33
CA GLY A 296 -24.13 16.89 -6.05
C GLY A 296 -23.40 17.84 -7.01
N GLU A 297 -24.04 18.99 -7.25
CA GLU A 297 -23.57 20.01 -8.19
C GLU A 297 -22.47 20.89 -7.57
N ASP A 298 -21.41 21.11 -8.35
CA ASP A 298 -20.30 22.00 -8.07
C ASP A 298 -19.60 21.72 -6.71
N ILE A 299 -19.57 20.46 -6.27
CA ILE A 299 -18.91 20.01 -5.02
C ILE A 299 -17.43 19.74 -5.26
N ILE A 300 -17.07 19.04 -6.35
CA ILE A 300 -15.68 18.61 -6.60
C ILE A 300 -15.22 19.21 -7.91
N THR A 301 -14.22 20.09 -7.87
CA THR A 301 -13.64 20.71 -9.06
C THR A 301 -12.27 20.11 -9.34
N LEU A 302 -12.07 19.61 -10.56
CA LEU A 302 -10.82 19.01 -11.01
C LEU A 302 -10.23 19.81 -12.17
N LYS A 303 -8.94 20.11 -12.08
CA LYS A 303 -8.17 20.74 -13.14
C LYS A 303 -6.85 20.00 -13.33
N ARG A 304 -6.59 19.53 -14.54
CA ARG A 304 -5.26 19.00 -14.91
C ARG A 304 -4.49 20.06 -15.69
N THR A 305 -3.19 20.15 -15.46
CA THR A 305 -2.27 21.05 -16.15
C THR A 305 -1.25 20.29 -16.99
N GLY A 306 -1.02 19.01 -16.68
CA GLY A 306 -0.04 18.19 -17.36
C GLY A 306 -0.39 16.71 -17.32
N ILE A 307 0.11 15.98 -18.31
CA ILE A 307 0.04 14.52 -18.41
C ILE A 307 1.45 14.06 -18.75
N ARG A 308 2.03 13.21 -17.91
CA ARG A 308 3.37 12.65 -18.11
C ARG A 308 3.30 11.48 -19.07
N ILE A 309 4.04 11.57 -20.17
CA ILE A 309 4.03 10.59 -21.23
C ILE A 309 5.43 10.33 -21.77
N LYS A 310 5.63 9.14 -22.32
CA LYS A 310 6.80 8.72 -23.09
C LYS A 310 6.38 8.53 -24.56
N GLY A 311 7.29 8.84 -25.47
CA GLY A 311 7.05 8.77 -26.92
C GLY A 311 6.59 10.09 -27.54
N LYS A 312 6.05 10.01 -28.75
CA LYS A 312 5.75 11.19 -29.58
C LYS A 312 4.39 11.80 -29.23
N GLU A 313 4.35 13.09 -28.94
CA GLU A 313 3.10 13.86 -28.89
C GLU A 313 2.50 13.98 -30.30
N THR A 314 1.47 13.20 -30.59
CA THR A 314 0.76 13.25 -31.88
C THR A 314 -0.39 14.25 -31.85
N ASP A 315 -0.86 14.70 -33.01
CA ASP A 315 -2.03 15.61 -33.10
C ASP A 315 -3.27 15.04 -32.42
N LEU A 316 -3.44 13.71 -32.47
CA LEU A 316 -4.51 13.02 -31.78
C LEU A 316 -4.36 13.14 -30.25
N PHE A 317 -3.15 12.90 -29.74
CA PHE A 317 -2.85 13.05 -28.32
C PHE A 317 -3.05 14.50 -27.85
N LEU A 318 -2.57 15.50 -28.60
CA LEU A 318 -2.73 16.91 -28.24
C LEU A 318 -4.21 17.31 -28.10
N LYS A 319 -5.06 16.88 -29.04
CA LYS A 319 -6.51 17.11 -28.95
C LYS A 319 -7.13 16.45 -27.72
N ILE A 320 -6.67 15.26 -27.35
CA ILE A 320 -7.14 14.54 -26.16
C ILE A 320 -6.62 15.21 -24.88
N LYS A 321 -5.35 15.61 -24.84
CA LYS A 321 -4.74 16.36 -23.74
C LYS A 321 -5.50 17.65 -23.45
N ASP A 322 -5.88 18.40 -24.49
CA ASP A 322 -6.71 19.61 -24.33
C ASP A 322 -8.07 19.31 -23.69
N LYS A 323 -8.74 18.24 -24.13
CA LYS A 323 -10.00 17.78 -23.50
C LYS A 323 -9.79 17.36 -22.04
N LEU A 324 -8.76 16.57 -21.74
CA LEU A 324 -8.46 16.05 -20.41
C LEU A 324 -8.04 17.15 -19.41
N CYS A 325 -7.36 18.19 -19.89
CA CYS A 325 -6.92 19.35 -19.10
C CYS A 325 -8.01 20.43 -18.92
N THR A 326 -9.16 20.30 -19.60
CA THR A 326 -10.28 21.20 -19.40
C THR A 326 -10.84 21.05 -17.98
N PRO A 327 -10.92 22.15 -17.19
CA PRO A 327 -11.48 22.12 -15.84
C PRO A 327 -12.93 21.65 -15.83
N ARG A 328 -13.28 20.86 -14.82
CA ARG A 328 -14.60 20.27 -14.68
C ARG A 328 -15.03 20.27 -13.23
N THR A 329 -16.33 20.12 -13.01
CA THR A 329 -16.88 20.02 -11.67
C THR A 329 -17.90 18.88 -11.56
N SER A 330 -18.16 18.43 -10.34
CA SER A 330 -19.13 17.36 -10.11
C SER A 330 -20.53 17.85 -10.45
N MET A 331 -21.20 17.12 -11.32
CA MET A 331 -22.66 17.15 -11.48
C MET A 331 -22.99 16.08 -12.51
N VAL A 332 -23.83 15.14 -12.12
CA VAL A 332 -24.52 14.25 -13.07
C VAL A 332 -25.75 15.02 -13.52
N LYS A 333 -25.74 15.63 -14.72
CA LYS A 333 -27.04 15.89 -15.36
C LYS A 333 -27.59 14.52 -15.72
N GLU A 334 -28.65 14.09 -15.05
CA GLU A 334 -29.49 12.98 -15.54
C GLU A 334 -30.10 13.44 -16.87
N GLY A 335 -29.40 13.16 -17.96
CA GLY A 335 -30.01 13.11 -19.29
C GLY A 335 -30.91 11.89 -19.36
N THR A 336 -31.79 11.84 -20.37
CA THR A 336 -32.69 10.70 -20.65
C THR A 336 -32.04 9.35 -20.38
N ALA A 337 -32.55 8.63 -19.38
CA ALA A 337 -32.32 7.25 -18.91
C ALA A 337 -30.88 6.68 -18.83
N ASP A 338 -29.95 7.01 -19.72
CA ASP A 338 -28.68 6.28 -19.90
C ASP A 338 -27.47 7.18 -20.22
N LYS A 339 -27.55 8.51 -20.01
CA LYS A 339 -26.45 9.44 -20.35
C LYS A 339 -26.14 10.42 -19.22
N VAL A 340 -24.87 10.41 -18.79
CA VAL A 340 -24.29 11.40 -17.87
C VAL A 340 -23.50 12.44 -18.66
N GLU A 341 -23.88 13.71 -18.56
CA GLU A 341 -23.13 14.84 -19.13
C GLU A 341 -22.48 15.69 -18.03
N LEU A 342 -21.16 15.90 -18.11
CA LEU A 342 -20.41 16.77 -17.20
C LEU A 342 -20.54 18.25 -17.60
N LYS A 343 -20.67 19.13 -16.60
CA LYS A 343 -20.61 20.59 -16.80
C LYS A 343 -19.15 21.05 -16.80
N MET A 344 -18.72 21.62 -17.92
CA MET A 344 -17.45 22.34 -18.00
C MET A 344 -17.57 23.71 -17.31
N VAL A 345 -16.54 24.11 -16.58
CA VAL A 345 -16.49 25.45 -15.97
C VAL A 345 -16.33 26.47 -17.10
N LYS A 346 -17.23 27.46 -17.18
CA LYS A 346 -17.04 28.60 -18.10
C LYS A 346 -15.84 29.40 -17.62
N THR A 347 -14.77 29.44 -18.40
CA THR A 347 -13.70 30.43 -18.22
C THR A 347 -14.26 31.80 -18.61
N GLU A 348 -14.35 32.72 -17.65
CA GLU A 348 -14.61 34.15 -17.90
C GLU A 348 -13.40 34.84 -18.55
#